data_AF-A0A2M7FRQ9-F1
#
_entry.id   AF-A0A2M7FRQ9-F1
#
_cell.length_a   1.000
_cell.length_b   1.000
_cell.length_c   1.000
_cell.angle_alpha   90.00
_cell.angle_beta   90.00
_cell.angle_gamma   90.00
#
_symmetry.space_group_name_H-M   'P 1'
#
loop_
_entity.id
_entity.type
_entity.pdbx_description
1 polymer ?
#
loop_
_entity_poly.entity_id
_entity_poly.type
_entity_poly.pdbx_seq_one_letter_code
_entity_poly.pdbx_strand_id
1 'polypeptide(L)' 'APNSNNQTSSNVQNSKLININTASVGELDSLPEIGEARAKAIIANRPYGSSAELVSKAKIPASVYAKI' A
#
# COMPACT_ATOMS: atom_id res chain seq x y z
N ALA A 1 22.24 -2.03 -36.31
CA ALA A 1 22.20 -1.34 -34.99
C ALA A 1 21.56 -2.29 -33.98
N PRO A 2 22.26 -2.70 -32.91
CA PRO A 2 21.65 -3.47 -31.83
C PRO A 2 21.05 -2.52 -30.79
N ASN A 3 19.77 -2.71 -30.49
CA ASN A 3 19.00 -1.90 -29.56
C ASN A 3 19.41 -2.24 -28.11
N SER A 4 19.90 -1.25 -27.37
CA SER A 4 20.36 -1.40 -25.98
C SER A 4 19.21 -1.36 -24.98
N ASN A 5 19.07 -2.46 -24.26
CA ASN A 5 18.94 -2.54 -22.79
C ASN A 5 17.73 -1.87 -22.14
N ASN A 6 16.59 -2.58 -22.11
CA ASN A 6 15.60 -2.38 -21.05
C ASN A 6 15.68 -3.53 -20.03
N GLN A 7 16.43 -3.21 -18.97
CA GLN A 7 16.25 -3.63 -17.58
C GLN A 7 16.06 -5.12 -17.28
N THR A 8 17.20 -5.75 -17.01
CA THR A 8 17.51 -6.48 -15.77
C THR A 8 16.36 -7.26 -15.11
N SER A 9 16.43 -8.57 -15.34
CA SER A 9 15.76 -9.64 -14.61
C SER A 9 16.02 -9.63 -13.09
N SER A 10 15.06 -10.24 -12.39
CA SER A 10 15.17 -10.98 -11.12
C SER A 10 15.29 -10.21 -9.78
N ASN A 11 14.13 -9.87 -9.21
CA ASN A 11 13.63 -10.56 -8.01
C ASN A 11 12.11 -10.39 -7.93
N VAL A 12 11.39 -11.49 -8.12
CA VAL A 12 9.93 -11.58 -8.04
C VAL A 12 9.53 -11.57 -6.56
N GLN A 13 9.68 -10.43 -5.90
CA GLN A 13 8.85 -10.11 -4.76
C GLN A 13 7.71 -9.30 -5.35
N ASN A 14 6.62 -9.98 -5.71
CA ASN A 14 5.39 -9.34 -6.13
C ASN A 14 4.78 -8.63 -4.90
N SER A 15 5.45 -7.58 -4.40
CA SER A 15 4.85 -6.63 -3.48
C SER A 15 3.78 -5.92 -4.29
N LYS A 16 2.59 -6.53 -4.32
CA LYS A 16 1.40 -5.98 -4.95
C LYS A 16 1.25 -4.57 -4.40
N LEU A 17 1.63 -3.55 -5.18
CA LEU A 17 1.56 -2.17 -4.75
C LEU A 17 0.08 -1.82 -4.66
N ILE A 18 -0.44 -1.75 -3.44
CA ILE A 18 -1.85 -1.46 -3.20
C ILE A 18 -2.03 0.05 -3.16
N ASN A 19 -2.86 0.55 -4.06
CA ASN A 19 -3.17 1.97 -4.12
C ASN A 19 -4.18 2.34 -3.03
N ILE A 20 -3.75 3.04 -1.99
CA ILE A 20 -4.61 3.39 -0.83
C ILE A 20 -5.84 4.23 -1.18
N ASN A 21 -5.85 4.94 -2.31
CA ASN A 21 -6.95 5.78 -2.76
C ASN A 21 -8.02 5.01 -3.54
N THR A 22 -7.65 3.90 -4.19
CA THR A 22 -8.57 3.12 -5.04
C THR A 22 -8.76 1.68 -4.59
N ALA A 23 -7.93 1.17 -3.68
CA ALA A 23 -7.96 -0.20 -3.22
C ALA A 23 -9.30 -0.58 -2.60
N SER A 24 -9.67 -1.84 -2.74
CA SER A 24 -10.84 -2.40 -2.06
C SER A 24 -10.54 -2.72 -0.59
N VAL A 25 -11.57 -2.93 0.23
CA VAL A 25 -11.40 -3.38 1.62
C VAL A 25 -10.54 -4.63 1.68
N GLY A 26 -10.84 -5.63 0.85
CA GLY A 26 -10.09 -6.91 0.83
C GLY A 26 -8.63 -6.77 0.40
N GLU A 27 -8.30 -5.79 -0.43
CA GLU A 27 -6.91 -5.52 -0.79
C GLU A 27 -6.17 -4.90 0.40
N LEU A 28 -6.74 -3.90 1.04
CA LEU A 28 -6.16 -3.30 2.24
C LEU A 28 -6.07 -4.31 3.39
N ASP A 29 -7.08 -5.16 3.56
CA ASP A 29 -7.11 -6.23 4.56
C ASP A 29 -6.04 -7.30 4.31
N SER A 30 -5.65 -7.54 3.06
CA SER A 30 -4.55 -8.45 2.71
C SER A 30 -3.18 -7.95 3.15
N LEU A 31 -3.04 -6.67 3.52
CA LEU A 31 -1.81 -6.12 4.05
C LEU A 31 -1.59 -6.59 5.50
N PRO A 32 -0.36 -7.00 5.86
CA PRO A 32 -0.06 -7.42 7.21
C PRO A 32 -0.39 -6.29 8.18
N GLU A 33 -1.13 -6.62 9.24
CA GLU A 33 -1.52 -5.70 10.31
C GLU A 33 -2.48 -4.56 9.91
N ILE A 34 -3.05 -4.51 8.71
CA ILE A 34 -4.15 -3.57 8.44
C ILE A 34 -5.45 -4.16 8.98
N GLY A 35 -5.86 -5.34 8.48
CA GLY A 35 -7.13 -5.94 8.87
C GLY A 35 -8.35 -5.13 8.41
N GLU A 36 -9.55 -5.72 8.47
CA GLU A 36 -10.80 -5.08 8.02
C GLU A 36 -11.06 -3.72 8.71
N ALA A 37 -10.76 -3.61 10.00
CA ALA A 37 -11.00 -2.39 10.78
C ALA A 37 -10.18 -1.20 10.28
N ARG A 38 -8.87 -1.39 10.05
CA ARG A 38 -8.02 -0.30 9.53
C ARG A 38 -8.27 -0.10 8.04
N ALA A 39 -8.57 -1.16 7.27
CA ALA A 39 -8.98 -1.03 5.87
C ALA A 39 -10.21 -0.10 5.71
N LYS A 40 -11.23 -0.27 6.54
CA LYS A 40 -12.40 0.63 6.57
C LYS A 40 -12.02 2.06 6.95
N ALA A 41 -11.13 2.24 7.94
CA ALA A 41 -10.63 3.55 8.32
C ALA A 41 -9.86 4.24 7.17
N ILE A 42 -9.09 3.47 6.39
CA ILE A 42 -8.41 3.98 5.19
C ILE A 42 -9.43 4.48 4.17
N ILE A 43 -10.41 3.65 3.82
CA ILE A 43 -11.43 4.02 2.84
C ILE A 43 -12.22 5.26 3.26
N ALA A 44 -12.60 5.35 4.54
CA ALA A 44 -13.36 6.46 5.09
C ALA A 44 -12.61 7.80 5.07
N ASN A 45 -11.28 7.78 5.06
CA ASN A 45 -10.44 8.98 5.16
C ASN A 45 -9.73 9.34 3.83
N ARG A 46 -10.17 8.75 2.72
CA ARG A 46 -9.75 9.16 1.38
C ARG A 46 -10.22 10.60 1.07
N PRO A 47 -9.48 11.38 0.27
CA PRO A 47 -8.24 11.02 -0.42
C PRO A 47 -6.98 11.25 0.43
N TYR A 48 -5.94 10.49 0.07
CA TYR A 48 -4.59 10.58 0.63
C TYR A 48 -3.63 11.23 -0.36
N GLY A 49 -2.85 12.19 0.12
CA GLY A 49 -1.75 12.80 -0.62
C GLY A 49 -0.43 12.03 -0.49
N SER A 50 -0.24 11.29 0.60
CA SER A 50 0.91 10.42 0.81
C SER A 50 0.58 9.24 1.71
N SER A 51 1.39 8.19 1.65
CA SER A 51 1.24 7.01 2.51
C SER A 51 1.44 7.34 4.00
N ALA A 52 2.20 8.38 4.35
CA ALA A 52 2.35 8.85 5.73
C ALA A 52 1.04 9.35 6.34
N GLU A 53 0.09 9.82 5.53
CA GLU A 53 -1.23 10.24 6.01
C GLU A 53 -2.08 9.07 6.52
N LEU A 54 -1.70 7.81 6.26
CA LEU A 54 -2.33 6.66 6.91
C LEU A 54 -2.17 6.72 8.44
N VAL A 55 -1.04 7.25 8.90
CA VAL A 55 -0.75 7.40 10.34
C VAL A 55 -1.61 8.49 10.96
N SER A 56 -1.75 9.65 10.30
CA SER A 56 -2.49 10.80 10.84
C SER A 56 -3.99 10.75 10.60
N LYS A 57 -4.46 10.38 9.40
CA LYS A 57 -5.88 10.33 9.04
C LYS A 57 -6.54 9.00 9.40
N ALA A 58 -5.95 7.88 8.96
CA ALA A 58 -6.49 6.55 9.28
C ALA A 58 -6.08 6.03 10.66
N LYS A 59 -5.33 6.83 11.43
CA LYS A 59 -4.84 6.49 12.79
C LYS A 59 -4.08 5.16 12.82
N ILE A 60 -3.38 4.84 11.74
CA ILE A 60 -2.59 3.61 11.66
C ILE A 60 -1.31 3.80 12.49
N PRO A 61 -0.98 2.88 13.41
CA PRO A 61 0.26 2.99 14.18
C PRO A 61 1.47 3.02 13.26
N ALA A 62 2.50 3.80 13.60
CA ALA A 62 3.75 3.82 12.84
C ALA A 62 4.39 2.42 12.72
N SER A 63 4.25 1.57 13.75
CA SER A 63 4.72 0.18 13.73
C SER A 63 4.00 -0.70 12.69
N VAL A 64 2.74 -0.41 12.40
CA VAL A 64 1.96 -1.10 11.36
C VAL A 64 2.35 -0.54 9.99
N TYR A 65 2.42 0.79 9.89
CA TYR A 65 2.87 1.46 8.68
C TYR A 65 4.26 1.03 8.21
N ALA A 66 5.18 0.71 9.14
CA ALA A 66 6.52 0.22 8.82
C ALA A 66 6.54 -1.23 8.29
N LYS A 67 5.43 -1.98 8.39
CA LYS A 67 5.31 -3.38 7.95
C LYS A 67 4.60 -3.55 6.60
N ILE A 68 4.02 -2.49 6.06
CA ILE A 68 3.30 -2.45 4.77
C ILE A 68 4.17 -1.79 3.70
#